data_AF-A0A8T3NVH0-F1
#
_entry.id   AF-A0A8T3NVH0-F1
#
_cell.length_a   1.000
_cell.length_b   1.000
_cell.length_c   1.000
_cell.angle_alpha   90.00
_cell.angle_beta   90.00
_cell.angle_gamma   90.00
#
_symmetry.space_group_name_H-M   'P 1'
#
loop_
_entity.id
_entity.type
_entity.pdbx_description
1 polymer ?
#
loop_
_entity_poly.entity_id
_entity_poly.type
_entity_poly.pdbx_seq_one_letter_code
_entity_poly.pdbx_strand_id
1 'polypeptide(L)'
;MRRSVLGLVFSVLHGITMLSSASADPATPISWQAKMRALGATMNELLPQLVSRHPEKEVVFKHARTLAELAHAVRDDAARKMTRPSGDADPSLPILANQFVEDAEVAYAAVKSGQLAYGVSLLRSVTGHCIACHTRHEANSELPSFPLSPKTNALGRVEQADLITEPGNSTRPSPSIRRSSPTTNSRRRIRSSGSAPSGTVSRSPFACRRALRRRCASSTTPGRKAALRSSSAATRPAGKRR
;
A
#
# COMPACT_ATOMS: atom_id res chain seq x y z
N MET A 1 12.30 50.12 36.20
CA MET A 1 13.76 49.96 36.40
C MET A 1 14.25 48.76 35.60
N ARG A 2 15.30 48.97 34.76
CA ARG A 2 16.31 48.00 34.24
C ARG A 2 15.78 46.76 33.50
N ARG A 3 15.62 46.76 32.17
CA ARG A 3 16.62 46.50 31.10
C ARG A 3 17.56 45.31 31.37
N SER A 4 17.38 44.22 30.62
CA SER A 4 18.47 43.31 30.20
C SER A 4 18.29 42.96 28.73
N VAL A 5 19.16 43.59 27.93
CA VAL A 5 19.43 43.36 26.52
C VAL A 5 20.75 42.60 26.47
N LEU A 6 20.75 41.33 26.10
CA LEU A 6 21.92 40.55 25.67
C LEU A 6 21.32 39.42 24.81
N GLY A 7 21.48 39.38 23.49
CA GLY A 7 22.71 39.64 22.74
C GLY A 7 23.34 38.28 22.46
N LEU A 8 22.87 37.57 21.43
CA LEU A 8 23.57 36.40 20.91
C LEU A 8 23.64 36.47 19.40
N VAL A 9 24.88 36.68 18.99
CA VAL A 9 25.40 36.88 17.65
C VAL A 9 25.12 35.62 16.83
N PHE A 10 24.22 35.72 15.87
CA PHE A 10 24.09 34.70 14.83
C PHE A 10 25.26 34.89 13.86
N SER A 11 26.32 34.10 14.06
CA SER A 11 27.38 33.91 13.07
C SER A 11 26.77 33.33 11.80
N VAL A 12 26.54 34.22 10.84
CA VAL A 12 26.17 33.94 9.47
C VAL A 12 27.43 33.40 8.77
N LEU A 13 27.69 32.10 8.92
CA LEU A 13 28.64 31.37 8.10
C LEU A 13 27.93 31.02 6.78
N HIS A 14 28.10 31.89 5.79
CA HIS A 14 27.76 31.62 4.40
C HIS A 14 28.67 30.51 3.86
N GLY A 15 28.30 29.27 4.13
CA GLY A 15 28.82 28.12 3.40
C GLY A 15 28.33 28.18 1.97
N ILE A 16 29.25 28.51 1.06
CA ILE A 16 29.10 28.39 -0.39
C ILE A 16 28.76 26.93 -0.70
N THR A 17 27.47 26.60 -0.73
CA THR A 17 26.99 25.35 -1.29
C THR A 17 27.18 25.44 -2.79
N MET A 18 28.25 24.79 -3.26
CA MET A 18 28.49 24.51 -4.67
C MET A 18 27.20 23.97 -5.28
N LEU A 19 26.57 24.80 -6.09
CA LEU A 19 25.37 24.51 -6.85
C LEU A 19 25.76 23.53 -7.95
N SER A 20 25.90 22.25 -7.59
CA SER A 20 25.99 21.15 -8.54
C SER A 20 24.70 21.16 -9.35
N SER A 21 24.77 21.80 -10.52
CA SER A 21 23.79 21.64 -11.58
C SER A 21 23.81 20.17 -11.98
N ALA A 22 22.95 19.38 -11.34
CA ALA A 22 22.64 18.04 -11.78
C ALA A 22 22.03 18.18 -13.18
N SER A 23 22.84 17.90 -14.20
CA SER A 23 22.35 17.61 -15.53
C SER A 23 21.26 16.55 -15.38
N ALA A 24 20.03 16.93 -15.70
CA ALA A 24 18.92 16.00 -15.73
C ALA A 24 19.17 15.03 -16.89
N ASP A 25 19.93 13.97 -16.61
CA ASP A 25 20.08 12.86 -17.54
C ASP A 25 18.68 12.37 -17.92
N PRO A 26 18.44 12.04 -19.20
CA PRO A 26 17.15 11.54 -19.65
C PRO A 26 16.79 10.35 -18.76
N ALA A 27 15.73 10.50 -17.97
CA ALA A 27 15.41 9.64 -16.84
C ALA A 27 15.48 8.16 -17.25
N THR A 28 16.59 7.51 -16.87
CA THR A 28 16.76 6.08 -17.08
C THR A 28 15.54 5.40 -16.47
N PRO A 29 14.83 4.52 -17.21
CA PRO A 29 13.63 3.88 -16.70
C PRO A 29 13.98 3.21 -15.37
N ILE A 30 13.35 3.68 -14.30
CA ILE A 30 13.60 3.18 -12.95
C ILE A 30 13.29 1.68 -12.96
N SER A 31 14.29 0.86 -12.64
CA SER A 31 14.11 -0.59 -12.60
C SER A 31 13.03 -0.97 -11.57
N TRP A 32 12.33 -2.08 -11.81
CA TRP A 32 11.35 -2.63 -10.87
C TRP A 32 11.87 -2.70 -9.43
N GLN A 33 13.09 -3.20 -9.28
CA GLN A 33 13.75 -3.34 -7.98
C GLN A 33 13.96 -1.98 -7.29
N ALA A 34 14.31 -0.94 -8.05
CA ALA A 34 14.44 0.41 -7.52
C ALA A 34 13.08 0.99 -7.09
N LYS A 35 12.00 0.73 -7.86
CA LYS A 35 10.63 1.13 -7.47
C LYS A 35 10.18 0.44 -6.18
N MET A 36 10.41 -0.87 -6.06
CA MET A 36 10.06 -1.63 -4.86
C MET A 36 10.87 -1.19 -3.63
N ARG A 37 12.15 -0.84 -3.81
CA ARG A 37 12.96 -0.25 -2.74
C ARG A 37 12.42 1.11 -2.31
N ALA A 38 12.04 1.97 -3.25
CA ALA A 38 11.45 3.28 -2.96
C ALA A 38 10.09 3.16 -2.23
N LEU A 39 9.27 2.18 -2.63
CA LEU A 39 8.00 1.87 -2.00
C LEU A 39 8.21 1.37 -0.56
N GLY A 40 9.15 0.45 -0.36
CA GLY A 40 9.55 -0.02 0.97
C GLY A 40 10.06 1.11 1.88
N ALA A 41 10.92 2.00 1.35
CA ALA A 41 11.40 3.17 2.09
C ALA A 41 10.25 4.11 2.51
N THR A 42 9.34 4.41 1.58
CA THR A 42 8.17 5.25 1.85
C THR A 42 7.26 4.62 2.92
N MET A 43 7.04 3.31 2.86
CA MET A 43 6.26 2.59 3.88
C MET A 43 6.95 2.59 5.24
N ASN A 44 8.27 2.43 5.30
CA ASN A 44 9.02 2.46 6.55
C ASN A 44 8.91 3.82 7.25
N GLU A 45 8.90 4.92 6.49
CA GLU A 45 8.68 6.28 7.01
C GLU A 45 7.23 6.51 7.45
N LEU A 46 6.27 5.90 6.75
CA LEU A 46 4.84 6.06 7.01
C LEU A 46 4.36 5.22 8.20
N LEU A 47 4.90 4.01 8.42
CA LEU A 47 4.44 3.04 9.43
C LEU A 47 4.35 3.62 10.87
N PRO A 48 5.36 4.35 11.39
CA PRO A 48 5.26 4.98 12.70
C PRO A 48 4.07 5.93 12.82
N GLN A 49 3.75 6.67 11.74
CA GLN A 49 2.59 7.55 11.70
C GLN A 49 1.28 6.76 11.69
N LEU A 50 1.25 5.61 11.02
CA LEU A 50 0.06 4.75 10.99
C LEU A 50 -0.24 4.12 12.36
N VAL A 51 0.72 3.92 13.25
CA VAL A 51 0.47 3.36 14.59
C VAL A 51 0.38 4.43 15.68
N SER A 52 0.81 5.65 15.39
CA SER A 52 0.73 6.78 16.33
C SER A 52 -0.71 7.11 16.69
N ARG A 53 -0.93 7.49 17.96
CA ARG A 53 -2.20 8.08 18.43
C ARG A 53 -2.45 9.47 17.85
N HIS A 54 -1.38 10.17 17.51
CA HIS A 54 -1.39 11.53 16.98
C HIS A 54 -0.51 11.58 15.73
N PRO A 55 -0.99 11.06 14.58
CA PRO A 55 -0.24 11.12 13.33
C PRO A 55 -0.01 12.58 12.89
N GLU A 56 1.21 12.89 12.47
CA GLU A 56 1.55 14.20 11.91
C GLU A 56 0.97 14.32 10.50
N LYS A 57 0.00 15.23 10.32
CA LYS A 57 -0.74 15.39 9.05
C LYS A 57 0.17 15.61 7.85
N GLU A 58 1.19 16.47 7.97
CA GLU A 58 2.08 16.84 6.87
C GLU A 58 2.97 15.67 6.44
N VAL A 59 3.45 14.88 7.41
CA VAL A 59 4.24 13.67 7.16
C VAL A 59 3.36 12.64 6.44
N VAL A 60 2.17 12.36 6.96
CA VAL A 60 1.21 11.43 6.33
C VAL A 60 0.84 11.89 4.92
N PHE A 61 0.58 13.19 4.72
CA PHE A 61 0.24 13.75 3.41
C PHE A 61 1.36 13.56 2.39
N LYS A 62 2.60 13.90 2.77
CA LYS A 62 3.79 13.74 1.92
C LYS A 62 3.97 12.29 1.49
N HIS A 63 4.00 11.35 2.44
CA HIS A 63 4.25 9.94 2.12
C HIS A 63 3.06 9.27 1.43
N ALA A 64 1.81 9.65 1.74
CA ALA A 64 0.64 9.16 1.01
C ALA A 64 0.67 9.59 -0.47
N ARG A 65 1.13 10.82 -0.76
CA ARG A 65 1.33 11.29 -2.13
C ARG A 65 2.38 10.45 -2.85
N THR A 66 3.57 10.31 -2.26
CA THR A 66 4.66 9.53 -2.83
C THR A 66 4.24 8.08 -3.06
N LEU A 67 3.50 7.48 -2.13
CA LEU A 67 2.98 6.13 -2.25
C LEU A 67 2.02 5.98 -3.43
N ALA A 68 1.09 6.92 -3.63
CA ALA A 68 0.18 6.91 -4.77
C ALA A 68 0.92 7.05 -6.12
N GLU A 69 1.92 7.94 -6.19
CA GLU A 69 2.75 8.11 -7.38
C GLU A 69 3.55 6.82 -7.71
N LEU A 70 4.16 6.19 -6.71
CA LEU A 70 4.87 4.92 -6.85
C LEU A 70 3.92 3.77 -7.23
N ALA A 71 2.71 3.74 -6.68
CA ALA A 71 1.71 2.73 -7.00
C ALA A 71 1.34 2.74 -8.48
N HIS A 72 1.13 3.93 -9.07
CA HIS A 72 0.91 4.04 -10.51
C HIS A 72 2.09 3.49 -11.32
N ALA A 73 3.31 3.85 -10.93
CA ALA A 73 4.52 3.39 -11.62
C ALA A 73 4.69 1.87 -11.56
N VAL A 74 4.25 1.22 -10.48
CA VAL A 74 4.23 -0.24 -10.31
C VAL A 74 3.16 -0.89 -11.18
N ARG A 75 1.94 -0.34 -11.21
CA ARG A 75 0.85 -0.85 -12.06
C ARG A 75 1.21 -0.77 -13.55
N ASP A 76 1.78 0.35 -13.98
CA ASP A 76 2.12 0.56 -15.39
C ASP A 76 3.20 -0.42 -15.87
N ASP A 77 4.15 -0.77 -15.00
CA ASP A 77 5.16 -1.80 -15.25
C ASP A 77 4.53 -3.20 -15.32
N ALA A 78 3.64 -3.51 -14.39
CA ALA A 78 2.92 -4.78 -14.35
C ALA A 78 2.10 -4.99 -15.64
N ALA A 79 1.45 -3.94 -16.14
CA ALA A 79 0.69 -3.97 -17.39
C ALA A 79 1.59 -4.19 -18.63
N ARG A 80 2.81 -3.64 -18.63
CA ARG A 80 3.77 -3.78 -19.74
C ARG A 80 4.46 -5.14 -19.80
N LYS A 81 4.21 -6.04 -18.85
CA LYS A 81 4.92 -7.33 -18.68
C LYS A 81 6.45 -7.18 -18.58
N MET A 82 6.97 -5.96 -18.36
CA MET A 82 8.41 -5.69 -18.33
C MET A 82 9.09 -6.13 -17.04
N THR A 83 8.30 -6.44 -16.01
CA THR A 83 8.80 -6.63 -14.64
C THR A 83 8.29 -7.90 -13.98
N ARG A 84 7.48 -8.71 -14.69
CA ARG A 84 7.08 -10.01 -14.18
C ARG A 84 8.32 -10.91 -14.22
N PRO A 85 8.74 -11.52 -13.09
CA PRO A 85 9.77 -12.55 -13.11
C PRO A 85 9.39 -13.55 -14.20
N SER A 86 10.33 -13.82 -15.11
CA SER A 86 10.09 -14.69 -16.26
C SER A 86 9.58 -16.04 -15.77
N GLY A 87 8.28 -16.30 -15.95
CA GLY A 87 7.65 -17.57 -15.54
C GLY A 87 6.54 -17.46 -14.50
N ASP A 88 6.36 -16.32 -13.82
CA ASP A 88 5.15 -16.18 -13.01
C ASP A 88 3.94 -16.16 -13.96
N ALA A 89 2.91 -16.97 -13.68
CA ALA A 89 1.70 -17.12 -14.48
C ALA A 89 0.50 -16.37 -13.86
N ASP A 90 0.63 -15.85 -12.65
CA ASP A 90 -0.53 -15.51 -11.81
C ASP A 90 -1.37 -14.35 -12.39
N PRO A 91 -2.65 -14.60 -12.74
CA PRO A 91 -3.56 -13.56 -13.22
C PRO A 91 -4.02 -12.61 -12.11
N SER A 92 -3.74 -12.89 -10.83
CA SER A 92 -4.14 -12.01 -9.72
C SER A 92 -3.26 -10.77 -9.58
N LEU A 93 -2.02 -10.78 -10.08
CA LEU A 93 -1.06 -9.69 -9.88
C LEU A 93 -1.56 -8.35 -10.45
N PRO A 94 -2.10 -8.28 -11.68
CA PRO A 94 -2.73 -7.05 -12.16
C PRO A 94 -3.91 -6.60 -11.31
N ILE A 95 -4.68 -7.54 -10.74
CA ILE A 95 -5.84 -7.23 -9.88
C ILE A 95 -5.35 -6.58 -8.58
N LEU A 96 -4.35 -7.18 -7.92
CA LEU A 96 -3.74 -6.65 -6.70
C LEU A 96 -3.07 -5.30 -6.95
N ALA A 97 -2.34 -5.13 -8.06
CA ALA A 97 -1.71 -3.87 -8.42
C ALA A 97 -2.75 -2.74 -8.65
N ASN A 98 -3.89 -3.06 -9.27
CA ASN A 98 -4.98 -2.09 -9.45
C ASN A 98 -5.62 -1.71 -8.11
N GLN A 99 -5.91 -2.69 -7.24
CA GLN A 99 -6.47 -2.43 -5.91
C GLN A 99 -5.50 -1.59 -5.06
N PHE A 100 -4.21 -1.88 -5.13
CA PHE A 100 -3.17 -1.10 -4.46
C PHE A 100 -3.16 0.37 -4.89
N VAL A 101 -3.25 0.63 -6.20
CA VAL A 101 -3.36 2.00 -6.75
C VAL A 101 -4.62 2.69 -6.25
N GLU A 102 -5.77 2.05 -6.37
CA GLU A 102 -7.06 2.64 -5.97
C GLU A 102 -7.04 3.01 -4.48
N ASP A 103 -6.59 2.12 -3.60
CA ASP A 103 -6.55 2.38 -2.17
C ASP A 103 -5.53 3.48 -1.81
N ALA A 104 -4.36 3.52 -2.47
CA ALA A 104 -3.36 4.56 -2.27
C ALA A 104 -3.87 5.95 -2.72
N GLU A 105 -4.54 6.03 -3.87
CA GLU A 105 -5.15 7.27 -4.37
C GLU A 105 -6.27 7.77 -3.45
N VAL A 106 -7.18 6.89 -3.02
CA VAL A 106 -8.28 7.25 -2.12
C VAL A 106 -7.72 7.68 -0.77
N ALA A 107 -6.69 7.01 -0.26
CA ALA A 107 -6.00 7.41 0.95
C ALA A 107 -5.39 8.82 0.83
N TYR A 108 -4.65 9.08 -0.24
CA TYR A 108 -4.07 10.40 -0.51
C TYR A 108 -5.15 11.48 -0.60
N ALA A 109 -6.23 11.24 -1.34
CA ALA A 109 -7.36 12.17 -1.48
C ALA A 109 -8.04 12.45 -0.13
N ALA A 110 -8.23 11.42 0.71
CA ALA A 110 -8.78 11.57 2.05
C ALA A 110 -7.89 12.47 2.93
N VAL A 111 -6.58 12.22 2.98
CA VAL A 111 -5.63 13.03 3.74
C VAL A 111 -5.61 14.48 3.23
N LYS A 112 -5.58 14.67 1.91
CA LYS A 112 -5.65 15.99 1.25
C LYS A 112 -6.89 16.78 1.63
N SER A 113 -8.04 16.10 1.75
CA SER A 113 -9.31 16.71 2.16
C SER A 113 -9.43 16.98 3.67
N GLY A 114 -8.41 16.67 4.47
CA GLY A 114 -8.42 16.82 5.93
C GLY A 114 -9.03 15.63 6.69
N GLN A 115 -9.44 14.57 6.00
CA GLN A 115 -9.97 13.34 6.60
C GLN A 115 -8.82 12.42 7.05
N LEU A 116 -7.98 12.88 7.96
CA LEU A 116 -6.73 12.21 8.35
C LEU A 116 -6.97 10.80 8.90
N ALA A 117 -7.91 10.63 9.83
CA ALA A 117 -8.20 9.32 10.44
C ALA A 117 -8.65 8.28 9.40
N TYR A 118 -9.48 8.70 8.45
CA TYR A 118 -9.92 7.84 7.35
C TYR A 118 -8.77 7.50 6.40
N GLY A 119 -7.98 8.50 6.00
CA GLY A 119 -6.78 8.29 5.17
C GLY A 119 -5.78 7.32 5.82
N VAL A 120 -5.50 7.48 7.11
CA VAL A 120 -4.64 6.57 7.88
C VAL A 120 -5.22 5.15 7.92
N SER A 121 -6.54 4.99 8.06
CA SER A 121 -7.17 3.66 8.02
C SER A 121 -6.99 2.95 6.67
N LEU A 122 -7.08 3.70 5.56
CA LEU A 122 -6.82 3.17 4.22
C LEU A 122 -5.34 2.82 4.03
N LEU A 123 -4.41 3.69 4.45
CA LEU A 123 -2.97 3.42 4.37
C LEU A 123 -2.56 2.16 5.15
N ARG A 124 -3.24 1.83 6.25
CA ARG A 124 -3.04 0.55 6.95
C ARG A 124 -3.47 -0.62 6.07
N SER A 125 -4.62 -0.54 5.41
CA SER A 125 -5.09 -1.62 4.52
C SER A 125 -4.16 -1.88 3.32
N VAL A 126 -3.46 -0.84 2.86
CA VAL A 126 -2.48 -0.91 1.77
C VAL A 126 -1.33 -1.88 2.07
N THR A 127 -0.94 -2.04 3.34
CA THR A 127 0.07 -3.05 3.74
C THR A 127 -0.34 -4.48 3.39
N GLY A 128 -1.66 -4.77 3.38
CA GLY A 128 -2.20 -6.07 2.99
C GLY A 128 -1.90 -6.41 1.53
N HIS A 129 -1.86 -5.43 0.63
CA HIS A 129 -1.51 -5.64 -0.78
C HIS A 129 -0.04 -6.01 -0.94
N CYS A 130 0.85 -5.42 -0.15
CA CYS A 130 2.27 -5.79 -0.13
C CYS A 130 2.42 -7.27 0.31
N ILE A 131 1.77 -7.66 1.39
CA ILE A 131 1.79 -9.06 1.88
C ILE A 131 1.22 -10.02 0.84
N ALA A 132 0.08 -9.68 0.22
CA ALA A 132 -0.55 -10.52 -0.79
C ALA A 132 0.31 -10.68 -2.05
N CYS A 133 1.02 -9.64 -2.47
CA CYS A 133 1.93 -9.71 -3.60
C CYS A 133 3.20 -10.51 -3.26
N HIS A 134 3.81 -10.26 -2.10
CA HIS A 134 5.04 -10.94 -1.68
C HIS A 134 4.84 -12.43 -1.40
N THR A 135 3.73 -12.82 -0.76
CA THR A 135 3.43 -14.24 -0.50
C THR A 135 3.19 -15.06 -1.76
N ARG A 136 2.79 -14.42 -2.87
CA ARG A 136 2.60 -15.08 -4.18
C ARG A 136 3.90 -15.21 -4.98
N HIS A 137 4.76 -14.20 -4.94
CA HIS A 137 6.03 -14.19 -5.67
C HIS A 137 7.17 -14.93 -4.95
N GLU A 138 7.15 -15.04 -3.61
CA GLU A 138 8.15 -15.78 -2.84
C GLU A 138 8.01 -17.31 -2.94
N ALA A 139 7.17 -17.82 -3.85
CA ALA A 139 7.05 -19.25 -4.15
C ALA A 139 8.38 -19.91 -4.56
N ASN A 140 9.45 -19.15 -4.82
CA ASN A 140 10.75 -19.66 -5.26
C ASN A 140 11.97 -19.23 -4.42
N SER A 141 11.86 -18.33 -3.44
CA SER A 141 12.97 -18.18 -2.50
C SER A 141 12.76 -19.25 -1.46
N GLU A 142 13.50 -20.36 -1.55
CA GLU A 142 13.61 -21.42 -0.54
C GLU A 142 12.88 -21.04 0.74
N LEU A 143 11.56 -21.28 0.80
CA LEU A 143 10.85 -21.25 2.08
C LEU A 143 11.71 -22.18 2.90
N PRO A 144 12.36 -21.72 4.00
CA PRO A 144 13.40 -22.46 4.67
C PRO A 144 12.82 -23.84 4.83
N SER A 145 13.35 -24.78 4.04
CA SER A 145 12.82 -26.12 3.98
C SER A 145 12.99 -26.56 5.41
N PHE A 146 11.92 -26.58 6.20
CA PHE A 146 11.96 -27.17 7.52
C PHE A 146 12.60 -28.52 7.24
N PRO A 147 13.82 -28.79 7.73
CA PRO A 147 14.53 -29.99 7.34
C PRO A 147 13.67 -31.14 7.83
N LEU A 148 12.82 -31.65 6.94
CA LEU A 148 11.88 -32.68 7.30
C LEU A 148 12.77 -33.85 7.68
N SER A 149 12.52 -34.46 8.84
CA SER A 149 13.41 -35.51 9.34
C SER A 149 13.59 -36.57 8.24
N PRO A 150 14.75 -37.25 8.13
CA PRO A 150 14.98 -38.23 7.06
C PRO A 150 13.88 -39.29 6.90
N LYS A 151 13.11 -39.54 7.98
CA LYS A 151 11.95 -40.43 8.01
C LYS A 151 10.77 -39.95 7.14
N THR A 152 10.61 -38.65 6.98
CA THR A 152 9.54 -38.06 6.14
C THR A 152 9.78 -38.23 4.64
N ASN A 153 11.04 -38.41 4.22
CA ASN A 153 11.38 -38.71 2.83
C ASN A 153 10.94 -40.13 2.42
N ALA A 154 10.71 -41.03 3.38
CA ALA A 154 10.19 -42.37 3.15
C ALA A 154 8.65 -42.42 3.07
N LEU A 155 7.97 -41.32 3.42
CA LEU A 155 6.51 -41.22 3.36
C LEU A 155 6.05 -40.93 1.93
N GLY A 156 4.87 -41.44 1.57
CA GLY A 156 4.24 -41.15 0.30
C GLY A 156 3.88 -39.66 0.17
N ARG A 157 3.72 -39.16 -1.06
CA ARG A 157 3.40 -37.74 -1.33
C ARG A 157 2.16 -37.22 -0.57
N VAL A 158 1.18 -38.09 -0.33
CA VAL A 158 -0.05 -37.74 0.41
C VAL A 158 0.24 -37.59 1.91
N GLU A 159 0.98 -38.52 2.50
CA GLU A 159 1.38 -38.47 3.92
C GLU A 159 2.30 -37.28 4.22
N GLN A 160 3.15 -36.90 3.26
CA GLN A 160 3.93 -35.66 3.33
C GLN A 160 3.03 -34.41 3.33
N ALA A 161 1.96 -34.40 2.53
CA ALA A 161 1.00 -33.30 2.53
C ALA A 161 0.22 -33.24 3.84
N ASP A 162 -0.18 -34.38 4.40
CA ASP A 162 -0.89 -34.44 5.69
C ASP A 162 -0.04 -33.88 6.84
N LEU A 163 1.27 -34.16 6.85
CA LEU A 163 2.21 -33.57 7.83
C LEU A 163 2.34 -32.04 7.74
N ILE A 164 2.21 -31.49 6.53
CA ILE A 164 2.27 -30.03 6.31
C ILE A 164 0.93 -29.37 6.64
N THR A 165 -0.18 -30.10 6.49
CA THR A 165 -1.55 -29.57 6.61
C THR A 165 -2.16 -29.80 8.00
N GLU A 166 -1.53 -30.59 8.89
CA GLU A 166 -1.87 -30.66 10.32
C GLU A 166 -0.94 -29.78 11.20
N PRO A 167 -1.14 -28.45 11.26
CA PRO A 167 -0.48 -27.62 12.27
C PRO A 167 -1.20 -27.83 13.61
N GLY A 168 -1.08 -29.01 14.24
CA GLY A 168 -1.91 -29.22 15.43
C GLY A 168 -1.80 -30.50 16.23
N ASN A 169 -1.22 -31.59 15.72
CA ASN A 169 -1.04 -32.80 16.55
C ASN A 169 0.27 -32.74 17.35
N SER A 170 0.57 -31.57 17.93
CA SER A 170 1.41 -31.53 19.11
C SER A 170 0.60 -32.24 20.18
N THR A 171 1.09 -33.40 20.60
CA THR A 171 0.64 -34.21 21.73
C THR A 171 0.39 -33.30 22.93
N ARG A 172 -0.81 -32.69 23.00
CA ARG A 172 -1.27 -32.02 24.21
C ARG A 172 -1.39 -33.15 25.22
N PRO A 173 -0.65 -33.13 26.34
CA PRO A 173 -0.97 -34.02 27.43
C PRO A 173 -2.44 -33.79 27.78
N SER A 174 -3.24 -34.86 27.72
CA SER A 174 -4.66 -34.84 28.04
C SER A 174 -4.90 -33.99 29.29
N PRO A 175 -5.74 -32.95 29.23
CA PRO A 175 -6.12 -32.24 30.43
C PRO A 175 -6.88 -33.23 31.32
N SER A 176 -6.24 -33.65 32.40
CA SER A 176 -6.90 -34.31 33.52
C SER A 176 -8.11 -33.46 33.90
N ILE A 177 -9.30 -34.00 33.64
CA ILE A 177 -10.59 -33.38 33.94
C ILE A 177 -10.69 -33.26 35.46
N ARG A 178 -10.25 -32.12 36.01
CA ARG A 178 -10.65 -31.70 37.35
C ARG A 178 -12.02 -31.04 37.26
N ARG A 179 -13.06 -31.84 37.50
CA ARG A 179 -14.41 -31.36 37.85
C ARG A 179 -14.28 -30.30 38.95
N SER A 180 -14.61 -29.07 38.62
CA SER A 180 -14.84 -28.01 39.60
C SER A 180 -16.33 -27.69 39.59
N SER A 181 -16.93 -27.80 40.77
CA SER A 181 -18.36 -27.73 41.05
C SER A 181 -19.02 -26.40 40.66
N PRO A 182 -20.34 -26.38 40.44
CA PRO A 182 -21.08 -25.16 40.18
C PRO A 182 -21.28 -24.36 41.48
N THR A 183 -20.67 -23.18 41.59
CA THR A 183 -21.02 -22.20 42.60
C THR A 183 -22.00 -21.18 42.01
N THR A 184 -23.26 -21.35 42.36
CA THR A 184 -24.32 -20.34 42.37
C THR A 184 -23.84 -19.05 43.03
N ASN A 185 -23.93 -17.90 42.35
CA ASN A 185 -24.07 -16.63 43.05
C ASN A 185 -24.89 -15.59 42.26
N SER A 186 -26.16 -15.50 42.68
CA SER A 186 -26.90 -14.28 43.02
C SER A 186 -26.84 -13.05 42.10
N ARG A 187 -28.01 -12.80 41.51
CA ARG A 187 -28.79 -11.55 41.60
C ARG A 187 -27.99 -10.25 41.78
N ARG A 188 -27.97 -9.41 40.73
CA ARG A 188 -28.20 -7.97 40.92
C ARG A 188 -29.19 -7.42 39.91
N ARG A 189 -30.26 -6.89 40.50
CA ARG A 189 -31.51 -6.40 39.89
C ARG A 189 -31.42 -4.87 39.80
N ILE A 190 -31.94 -4.33 38.69
CA ILE A 190 -32.67 -3.03 38.52
C ILE A 190 -31.88 -1.72 38.70
N ARG A 191 -31.77 -0.93 37.63
CA ARG A 191 -32.56 0.32 37.48
C ARG A 191 -32.64 0.82 36.04
N SER A 192 -33.87 0.78 35.55
CA SER A 192 -34.42 1.54 34.43
C SER A 192 -34.85 2.94 34.90
N SER A 193 -34.62 3.96 34.07
CA SER A 193 -35.53 5.09 33.76
C SER A 193 -34.72 6.26 33.18
N GLY A 194 -35.16 6.79 32.04
CA GLY A 194 -34.56 8.00 31.46
C GLY A 194 -34.83 8.21 29.98
N SER A 195 -36.11 8.42 29.67
CA SER A 195 -36.72 9.17 28.56
C SER A 195 -35.91 9.59 27.32
N ALA A 196 -36.53 9.31 26.17
CA ALA A 196 -36.21 9.79 24.83
C ALA A 196 -36.10 11.32 24.72
N PRO A 197 -35.46 11.82 23.63
CA PRO A 197 -36.30 12.45 22.63
C PRO A 197 -36.12 11.88 21.21
N SER A 198 -37.25 11.82 20.53
CA SER A 198 -37.42 11.58 19.11
C SER A 198 -36.59 12.54 18.27
N GLY A 199 -35.59 12.00 17.57
CA GLY A 199 -34.84 12.69 16.54
C GLY A 199 -34.82 11.84 15.28
N THR A 200 -35.80 12.06 14.42
CA THR A 200 -35.85 11.55 13.05
C THR A 200 -34.68 12.15 12.27
N VAL A 201 -33.57 11.43 12.16
CA VAL A 201 -32.55 11.68 11.14
C VAL A 201 -32.33 10.41 10.34
N SER A 202 -33.19 10.32 9.32
CA SER A 202 -32.96 9.61 8.08
C SER A 202 -31.60 10.01 7.49
N ARG A 203 -30.65 9.06 7.43
CA ARG A 203 -29.95 8.65 6.20
C ARG A 203 -28.73 7.77 6.52
N SER A 204 -28.85 6.53 6.10
CA SER A 204 -27.77 5.54 5.96
C SER A 204 -26.67 6.04 5.01
N PRO A 205 -25.36 5.93 5.35
CA PRO A 205 -24.29 6.24 4.41
C PRO A 205 -23.78 5.02 3.63
N PHE A 206 -24.41 3.84 3.71
CA PHE A 206 -23.89 2.62 3.08
C PHE A 206 -24.47 2.27 1.70
N ALA A 207 -25.06 3.25 1.00
CA ALA A 207 -25.57 3.07 -0.36
C ALA A 207 -25.08 4.17 -1.32
N CYS A 208 -23.77 4.32 -1.50
CA CYS A 208 -23.24 5.10 -2.62
C CYS A 208 -21.86 4.60 -3.09
N ARG A 209 -21.76 3.34 -3.49
CA ARG A 209 -20.59 2.81 -4.23
C ARG A 209 -20.94 2.23 -5.62
N ARG A 210 -22.08 2.62 -6.22
CA ARG A 210 -22.48 2.13 -7.56
C ARG A 210 -23.11 3.15 -8.51
N ALA A 211 -22.95 4.46 -8.29
CA ALA A 211 -23.58 5.50 -9.11
C ALA A 211 -22.65 6.65 -9.57
N LEU A 212 -21.39 6.35 -9.90
CA LEU A 212 -20.45 7.33 -10.49
C LEU A 212 -19.66 6.75 -11.68
N ARG A 213 -20.36 6.01 -12.56
CA ARG A 213 -19.84 5.60 -13.87
C ARG A 213 -20.72 5.99 -15.07
N ARG A 214 -21.62 6.98 -14.91
CA ARG A 214 -22.42 7.51 -16.04
C ARG A 214 -22.73 9.00 -15.84
N ARG A 215 -21.77 9.89 -16.15
CA ARG A 215 -21.99 11.28 -16.60
C ARG A 215 -20.64 11.99 -16.79
N CYS A 216 -19.92 11.59 -17.83
CA CYS A 216 -18.98 12.45 -18.56
C CYS A 216 -19.20 12.15 -20.06
N ALA A 217 -20.39 12.46 -20.54
CA ALA A 217 -20.66 12.67 -21.94
C ALA A 217 -20.99 14.16 -22.12
N SER A 218 -20.58 14.71 -23.26
CA SER A 218 -20.81 16.05 -23.77
C SER A 218 -20.13 17.22 -23.03
N SER A 219 -18.81 17.36 -23.23
CA SER A 219 -18.24 18.68 -23.50
C SER A 219 -17.95 18.79 -25.00
N THR A 220 -18.88 19.43 -25.69
CA THR A 220 -18.76 19.94 -27.04
C THR A 220 -17.50 20.79 -27.15
N THR A 221 -16.51 20.34 -27.91
CA THR A 221 -15.33 21.14 -28.25
C THR A 221 -15.63 21.87 -29.57
N PRO A 222 -15.65 23.22 -29.61
CA PRO A 222 -15.77 23.94 -30.87
C PRO A 222 -14.43 23.98 -31.61
N GLY A 223 -14.47 23.56 -32.87
CA GLY A 223 -13.62 23.95 -34.00
C GLY A 223 -12.16 24.33 -33.72
N ARG A 224 -11.24 23.37 -33.86
CA ARG A 224 -9.87 23.66 -34.27
C ARG A 224 -9.71 23.38 -35.76
N LYS A 225 -9.58 24.48 -36.50
CA LYS A 225 -9.25 24.53 -37.93
C LYS A 225 -8.02 23.68 -38.23
N ALA A 226 -8.15 22.87 -39.27
CA ALA A 226 -7.07 22.18 -39.93
C ALA A 226 -6.02 23.19 -40.39
N ALA A 227 -4.80 23.08 -39.85
CA ALA A 227 -3.61 23.59 -40.49
C ALA A 227 -2.89 22.37 -41.09
N LEU A 228 -3.14 22.13 -42.37
CA LEU A 228 -2.23 21.36 -43.20
C LEU A 228 -0.86 22.04 -43.12
N ARG A 229 0.13 21.33 -42.57
CA ARG A 229 1.53 21.56 -42.91
C ARG A 229 2.16 20.23 -43.29
N SER A 230 2.28 20.12 -44.61
CA SER A 230 3.24 19.38 -45.40
C SER A 230 4.68 19.40 -44.86
N SER A 231 5.46 18.42 -45.36
CA SER A 231 6.93 18.32 -45.35
C SER A 231 7.51 17.47 -44.20
N SER A 232 8.50 16.60 -44.37
CA SER A 232 9.28 16.13 -45.53
C SER A 232 10.20 14.99 -45.05
N ALA A 233 10.68 14.19 -46.01
CA ALA A 233 11.93 13.42 -46.00
C ALA A 233 12.06 12.19 -45.09
N ALA A 234 11.75 11.05 -45.71
CA ALA A 234 12.40 9.78 -45.46
C ALA A 234 13.92 9.89 -45.68
N THR A 235 14.72 9.39 -44.74
CA THR A 235 16.12 9.03 -44.98
C THR A 235 16.36 7.61 -44.48
N ARG A 236 16.50 6.66 -45.42
CA ARG A 236 17.03 5.31 -45.16
C ARG A 236 18.56 5.41 -45.20
N PRO A 237 19.31 4.89 -44.20
CA PRO A 237 20.70 4.56 -44.42
C PRO A 237 20.83 3.17 -45.05
N ALA A 238 21.57 3.15 -46.15
CA ALA A 238 22.02 1.99 -46.90
C ALA A 238 22.95 1.10 -46.05
N GLY A 239 22.96 -0.18 -46.38
CA GLY A 239 23.66 -1.21 -45.62
C GLY A 239 25.18 -1.19 -45.71
N LYS A 240 25.76 -2.16 -44.99
CA LYS A 240 27.12 -2.62 -45.22
C LYS A 240 27.15 -4.13 -45.01
N ARG A 241 27.25 -4.87 -46.12
CA ARG A 241 27.70 -6.25 -46.14
C ARG A 241 29.19 -6.27 -45.77
N ARG A 242 29.58 -7.20 -44.90
CA ARG A 242 30.85 -7.91 -44.96
C ARG A 242 30.57 -9.37 -44.66
#